data_AF-A0A5K0UV11-F1
#
_entry.id   AF-A0A5K0UV11-F1
#
_cell.length_a   1.000
_cell.length_b   1.000
_cell.length_c   1.000
_cell.angle_alpha   90.00
_cell.angle_beta   90.00
_cell.angle_gamma   90.00
#
_symmetry.space_group_name_H-M   'P 1'
#
loop_
_entity.id
_entity.type
_entity.pdbx_description
1 polymer ?
#
loop_
_entity_poly.entity_id
_entity_poly.type
_entity_poly.pdbx_seq_one_letter_code
_entity_poly.pdbx_strand_id
1 'polypeptide(L)' 'SGGPSYQVETGRRDGLASVASDASRMPDVNDPISVLKAKFAAKGLSASDLVLLSA' A
#
# COMPACT_ATOMS: atom_id res chain seq x y z
N SER A 1 4.39 19.46 -8.29
CA SER A 1 3.40 18.66 -7.52
C SER A 1 2.04 19.37 -7.50
N GLY A 2 1.44 19.56 -8.68
CA GLY A 2 0.08 20.08 -8.85
C GLY A 2 -0.96 18.97 -8.92
N GLY A 3 -0.81 17.96 -8.06
CA GLY A 3 -1.70 16.80 -8.00
C GLY A 3 -3.03 17.14 -7.30
N PRO A 4 -3.98 16.19 -7.29
CA PRO A 4 -5.26 16.37 -6.63
C PRO A 4 -5.08 16.58 -5.12
N SER A 5 -5.94 17.42 -4.53
CA SER A 5 -6.06 17.56 -3.08
C SER A 5 -7.21 16.68 -2.56
N TYR A 6 -7.04 16.16 -1.36
CA TYR A 6 -8.08 15.43 -0.64
C TYR A 6 -8.03 15.81 0.84
N GLN A 7 -9.18 15.70 1.53
CA GLN A 7 -9.23 15.93 2.97
C GLN A 7 -8.62 14.73 3.70
N VAL A 8 -7.66 14.99 4.59
CA VAL A 8 -6.94 13.94 5.31
C VAL A 8 -7.65 13.66 6.63
N GLU A 9 -8.17 12.45 6.78
CA GLU A 9 -8.72 11.97 8.05
C GLU A 9 -7.64 11.88 9.13
N THR A 10 -7.89 12.49 10.28
CA THR A 10 -6.96 12.57 11.43
C THR A 10 -7.36 11.64 12.58
N GLY A 11 -6.51 11.50 13.60
CA GLY A 11 -6.83 10.74 14.82
C GLY A 11 -6.31 9.29 14.85
N ARG A 12 -5.46 8.88 13.89
CA ARG A 12 -4.69 7.63 14.01
C ARG A 12 -3.75 7.72 15.22
N ARG A 13 -3.59 6.61 15.92
CA ARG A 13 -2.69 6.48 17.08
C ARG A 13 -1.38 5.83 16.64
N ASP A 14 -0.30 6.18 17.34
CA ASP A 14 1.02 5.61 17.08
C ASP A 14 1.09 4.16 17.55
N GLY A 15 1.72 3.31 16.74
CA GLY A 15 2.00 1.92 17.11
C GLY A 15 3.08 1.83 18.18
N LEU A 16 2.92 0.93 19.14
CA LEU A 16 3.88 0.75 20.25
C LEU A 16 5.09 -0.12 19.87
N ALA A 17 5.02 -0.84 18.75
CA ALA A 17 6.07 -1.74 18.30
C ALA A 17 6.12 -1.81 16.77
N SER A 18 7.32 -1.95 16.24
CA SER A 18 7.58 -2.21 14.82
C SER A 18 7.89 -3.69 14.62
N VAL A 19 7.21 -4.32 13.65
CA VAL A 19 7.37 -5.74 13.34
C VAL A 19 8.07 -5.88 11.98
N ALA A 20 9.33 -6.32 11.98
CA ALA A 20 10.13 -6.40 10.75
C ALA A 20 9.54 -7.38 9.70
N SER A 21 8.85 -8.44 10.14
CA SER A 21 8.15 -9.38 9.26
C SER A 21 6.90 -8.80 8.58
N ASP A 22 6.43 -7.61 8.99
CA ASP A 22 5.38 -6.91 8.26
C ASP A 22 5.95 -6.19 7.04
N ALA A 23 7.18 -5.70 7.14
CA ALA A 23 7.88 -5.03 6.04
C ALA A 23 8.28 -6.02 4.92
N SER A 24 8.53 -7.30 5.25
CA SER A 24 8.82 -8.32 4.22
C SER A 24 7.63 -8.60 3.29
N ARG A 25 6.41 -8.15 3.66
CA ARG A 25 5.20 -8.27 2.84
C ARG A 25 5.00 -7.10 1.88
N MET A 26 5.89 -6.11 1.88
CA MET A 26 5.84 -5.00 0.93
C MET A 26 6.07 -5.49 -0.51
N PRO A 27 5.46 -4.83 -1.52
CA PRO A 27 5.75 -5.12 -2.92
C PRO A 27 7.23 -4.82 -3.24
N ASP A 28 7.87 -5.72 -3.98
CA ASP A 28 9.21 -5.55 -4.52
C ASP A 28 9.13 -5.15 -6.00
N VAL A 29 10.13 -4.42 -6.49
CA VAL A 29 10.19 -3.98 -7.89
C VAL A 29 10.30 -5.14 -8.88
N ASN A 30 10.81 -6.29 -8.44
CA ASN A 30 10.95 -7.50 -9.25
C ASN A 30 9.78 -8.48 -9.09
N ASP A 31 8.78 -8.14 -8.27
CA ASP A 31 7.62 -9.01 -8.10
C ASP A 31 6.83 -9.13 -9.42
N PRO A 32 6.43 -10.34 -9.83
CA PRO A 32 5.54 -10.49 -10.96
C PRO A 32 4.16 -9.90 -10.63
N ILE A 33 3.44 -9.46 -11.66
CA ILE A 33 2.14 -8.79 -11.52
C ILE A 33 1.10 -9.60 -10.72
N SER A 34 1.16 -10.94 -10.78
CA SER A 34 0.29 -11.81 -9.98
C SER A 34 0.56 -11.68 -8.47
N VAL A 35 1.81 -11.54 -8.07
CA VAL A 35 2.23 -11.33 -6.68
C VAL A 35 1.84 -9.94 -6.22
N LEU A 36 2.04 -8.91 -7.05
CA LEU A 36 1.61 -7.54 -6.72
C LEU A 36 0.09 -7.46 -6.48
N LYS A 37 -0.72 -8.09 -7.35
CA LYS A 37 -2.18 -8.19 -7.16
C LYS A 37 -2.55 -8.88 -5.83
N ALA A 38 -1.86 -9.97 -5.48
CA ALA A 38 -2.12 -10.69 -4.23
C ALA A 38 -1.75 -9.84 -2.99
N LYS A 39 -0.62 -9.13 -3.03
CA LYS A 39 -0.17 -8.25 -1.94
C LYS A 39 -1.15 -7.08 -1.70
N PHE A 40 -1.66 -6.47 -2.76
CA PHE A 40 -2.68 -5.41 -2.66
C PHE A 40 -4.03 -5.94 -2.16
N ALA A 41 -4.48 -7.09 -2.67
CA ALA A 41 -5.70 -7.74 -2.20
C ALA A 41 -5.63 -8.10 -0.70
N ALA A 42 -4.47 -8.51 -0.19
CA ALA A 42 -4.25 -8.78 1.23
C ALA A 42 -4.39 -7.53 2.12
N LYS A 43 -4.35 -6.32 1.54
CA LYS A 43 -4.63 -5.04 2.22
C LYS A 43 -6.03 -4.49 1.89
N GLY A 44 -6.87 -5.28 1.23
CA GLY A 44 -8.22 -4.88 0.82
C GLY A 44 -8.25 -3.92 -0.38
N LEU A 45 -7.15 -3.81 -1.14
CA LEU A 45 -7.04 -2.96 -2.31
C LEU A 45 -7.29 -3.75 -3.61
N SER A 46 -7.93 -3.10 -4.57
CA SER A 46 -8.26 -3.68 -5.87
C SER A 46 -7.11 -3.59 -6.88
N ALA A 47 -7.25 -4.26 -8.01
CA ALA A 47 -6.31 -4.14 -9.12
C ALA A 47 -6.30 -2.72 -9.74
N SER A 48 -7.42 -2.00 -9.65
CA SER A 48 -7.47 -0.59 -10.08
C SER A 48 -6.66 0.30 -9.16
N ASP A 49 -6.68 0.02 -7.85
CA ASP A 49 -5.89 0.75 -6.86
C ASP A 49 -4.39 0.49 -7.06
N LEU A 50 -4.00 -0.73 -7.44
CA LEU A 50 -2.62 -1.05 -7.81
C LEU A 50 -2.13 -0.16 -8.94
N VAL A 51 -2.93 0.01 -10.01
CA VAL A 51 -2.57 0.85 -11.14
C VAL A 51 -2.48 2.32 -10.70
N LEU A 52 -3.50 2.81 -9.99
CA LEU A 52 -3.58 4.20 -9.55
C LEU A 52 -2.45 4.61 -8.61
N LEU A 53 -2.04 3.73 -7.69
CA LEU A 53 -1.01 4.01 -6.68
C LEU A 53 0.43 3.73 -7.17
N SER A 54 0.58 3.28 -8.42
CA SER A 54 1.88 3.04 -9.06
C SER A 54 2.33 4.17 -10.00
N ALA A 55 1.44 5.12 -10.29
CA ALA A 55 1.65 6.25 -11.19
C ALA A 55 2.22 7.47 -10.46
#